data_AF-A0AAW1PM67-F1
#
_entry.id   AF-A0AAW1PM67-F1
#
_cell.length_a   1.000
_cell.length_b   1.000
_cell.length_c   1.000
_cell.angle_alpha   90.00
_cell.angle_beta   90.00
_cell.angle_gamma   90.00
#
_symmetry.space_group_name_H-M   'P 1'
#
loop_
_entity.id
_entity.type
_entity.pdbx_description
1 polymer ?
#
loop_
_entity_poly.entity_id
_entity_poly.type
_entity_poly.pdbx_seq_one_letter_code
_entity_poly.pdbx_strand_id
1 'polypeptide(L)'
;MIRNSSAADRKNSLLQLTNRNQRSDQEAIDTGADSAALDDQQNEAQSVITQVTSRQPQTGHSSAPPPEARPSWRSRFRALFCCLAPAVNDHYYRDDADASHARPIQPPTPPPLLGEAVLGPIAEEDKGKITLVLDLDETLVHSSFRPVPNPDFVIPVEIEGKVVDVYVLKRPHMDQFMAAVGARFEVVVFTASLSKYADPLLDLLDSGGVVRWRLFRESCCPYEGNYVKNLLCLGRDLSHVIIVDNSPHSYIFQPENALPIGTFIDDPEDVELLEMLPVLTSLERSPDVRQHLGRHVAALQGQQQRARM
;
A
#
# COMPACT_ATOMS: atom_id res chain seq x y z
N MET A 1 -68.37 -11.20 -19.43
CA MET A 1 -67.99 -12.61 -19.67
C MET A 1 -66.48 -12.72 -19.61
N ILE A 2 -65.97 -13.89 -19.21
CA ILE A 2 -64.55 -14.18 -18.94
C ILE A 2 -63.83 -14.64 -20.22
N ARG A 3 -62.56 -14.25 -20.43
CA ARG A 3 -61.44 -15.19 -20.75
C ARG A 3 -60.06 -14.51 -20.83
N ASN A 4 -59.06 -15.24 -20.33
CA ASN A 4 -57.62 -14.91 -20.32
C ASN A 4 -56.92 -15.45 -21.58
N SER A 5 -55.82 -14.80 -21.96
CA SER A 5 -54.64 -15.44 -22.59
C SER A 5 -53.41 -14.56 -22.28
N SER A 6 -52.56 -14.93 -21.33
CA SER A 6 -51.47 -15.94 -21.42
C SER A 6 -50.16 -15.34 -21.95
N ALA A 7 -49.10 -15.40 -21.12
CA ALA A 7 -47.84 -14.68 -21.30
C ALA A 7 -46.75 -15.48 -22.06
N ALA A 8 -47.11 -16.07 -23.21
CA ALA A 8 -46.21 -16.96 -23.97
C ALA A 8 -45.37 -16.25 -25.05
N ASP A 9 -45.88 -15.20 -25.69
CA ASP A 9 -45.35 -14.69 -26.96
C ASP A 9 -44.20 -13.66 -26.89
N ARG A 10 -43.51 -13.54 -25.74
CA ARG A 10 -42.34 -12.62 -25.60
C ARG A 10 -41.00 -13.30 -25.36
N LYS A 11 -40.91 -14.63 -25.42
CA LYS A 11 -39.65 -15.37 -25.20
C LYS A 11 -38.98 -15.94 -26.46
N ASN A 12 -39.56 -15.77 -27.65
CA ASN A 12 -39.04 -16.37 -28.89
C ASN A 12 -38.24 -15.41 -29.81
N SER A 13 -37.96 -14.18 -29.36
CA SER A 13 -37.26 -13.15 -30.18
C SER A 13 -35.83 -12.82 -29.72
N LEU A 14 -35.33 -13.42 -28.63
CA LEU A 14 -33.99 -13.11 -28.08
C LEU A 14 -32.96 -14.25 -28.22
N LEU A 15 -33.39 -15.44 -28.68
CA LEU A 15 -32.53 -16.63 -28.83
C LEU A 15 -32.07 -16.89 -30.28
N GLN A 16 -32.25 -15.93 -31.20
CA GLN A 16 -31.75 -16.02 -32.58
C GLN A 16 -30.62 -15.02 -32.92
N LEU A 17 -30.18 -14.22 -31.96
CA LEU A 17 -29.07 -13.26 -32.13
C LEU A 17 -27.72 -13.75 -31.58
N THR A 18 -27.70 -14.85 -30.82
CA THR A 18 -26.49 -15.41 -30.19
C THR A 18 -25.77 -16.47 -31.03
N ASN A 19 -26.23 -16.77 -32.25
CA ASN A 19 -25.78 -17.95 -33.01
C ASN A 19 -25.30 -17.63 -34.44
N ARG A 20 -24.72 -16.43 -34.65
CA ARG A 20 -24.29 -15.96 -35.99
C ARG A 20 -22.83 -15.47 -36.12
N ASN A 21 -22.05 -15.47 -35.04
CA ASN A 21 -20.61 -15.11 -35.05
C ASN A 21 -19.66 -16.28 -34.73
N GLN A 22 -20.12 -17.54 -34.83
CA GLN A 22 -19.26 -18.72 -34.86
C GLN A 22 -19.29 -19.39 -36.25
N ARG A 23 -18.55 -18.81 -37.23
CA ARG A 23 -18.06 -19.48 -38.47
C ARG A 23 -17.40 -18.48 -39.45
N SER A 24 -16.11 -18.21 -39.23
CA SER A 24 -15.11 -17.55 -40.11
C SER A 24 -14.01 -17.02 -39.17
N ASP A 25 -12.73 -17.39 -39.22
CA ASP A 25 -11.97 -18.17 -40.22
C ASP A 25 -10.88 -19.02 -39.55
N GLN A 26 -10.41 -20.07 -40.24
CA GLN A 26 -9.25 -20.88 -39.86
C GLN A 26 -8.57 -21.37 -41.16
N GLU A 27 -7.23 -21.49 -41.14
CA GLU A 27 -6.33 -21.87 -42.27
C GLU A 27 -6.12 -20.74 -43.32
N ALA A 28 -4.91 -20.35 -43.76
CA ALA A 28 -3.51 -20.61 -43.37
C ALA A 28 -2.64 -19.40 -43.85
N ILE A 29 -1.29 -19.31 -43.81
CA ILE A 29 -0.20 -20.28 -43.58
C ILE A 29 1.09 -19.57 -43.05
N ASP A 30 2.17 -20.34 -42.86
CA ASP A 30 3.53 -20.02 -42.40
C ASP A 30 4.31 -18.90 -43.16
N THR A 31 4.87 -17.93 -42.42
CA THR A 31 6.28 -17.49 -42.56
C THR A 31 6.81 -17.01 -41.19
N GLY A 32 7.98 -17.50 -40.76
CA GLY A 32 8.57 -17.17 -39.45
C GLY A 32 9.28 -15.82 -39.32
N ALA A 33 9.90 -15.64 -38.14
CA ALA A 33 10.64 -14.46 -37.64
C ALA A 33 9.79 -13.27 -37.14
N ASP A 34 9.29 -13.37 -35.89
CA ASP A 34 9.60 -12.41 -34.82
C ASP A 34 8.92 -12.85 -33.50
N SER A 35 9.71 -13.36 -32.55
CA SER A 35 9.22 -13.82 -31.24
C SER A 35 10.16 -13.45 -30.09
N ALA A 36 10.80 -12.27 -30.19
CA ALA A 36 11.87 -11.84 -29.28
C ALA A 36 11.68 -10.39 -28.77
N ALA A 37 10.43 -9.95 -28.60
CA ALA A 37 10.10 -8.55 -28.24
C ALA A 37 9.00 -8.42 -27.16
N LEU A 38 8.74 -9.46 -26.36
CA LEU A 38 7.63 -9.50 -25.38
C LEU A 38 8.02 -9.86 -23.93
N ASP A 39 9.32 -10.01 -23.61
CA ASP A 39 9.77 -10.43 -22.27
C ASP A 39 10.48 -9.33 -21.44
N ASP A 40 10.70 -8.13 -21.98
CA ASP A 40 11.54 -7.10 -21.34
C ASP A 40 10.75 -6.08 -20.48
N GLN A 41 9.61 -6.52 -19.89
CA GLN A 41 8.69 -5.66 -19.11
C GLN A 41 8.40 -6.23 -17.70
N GLN A 42 9.40 -6.89 -17.12
CA GLN A 42 9.23 -7.84 -16.01
C GLN A 42 9.79 -7.35 -14.66
N ASN A 43 9.99 -6.03 -14.45
CA ASN A 43 10.65 -5.52 -13.24
C ASN A 43 10.07 -4.21 -12.63
N GLU A 44 8.79 -3.89 -12.89
CA GLU A 44 8.09 -2.74 -12.27
C GLU A 44 6.96 -3.21 -11.33
N ALA A 45 7.35 -3.77 -10.18
CA ALA A 45 6.45 -4.12 -9.08
C ALA A 45 6.86 -3.34 -7.81
N GLN A 46 6.75 -2.02 -7.87
CA GLN A 46 6.73 -1.11 -6.73
C GLN A 46 5.49 -0.23 -6.87
N SER A 47 4.69 -0.11 -5.80
CA SER A 47 3.39 0.58 -5.71
C SER A 47 3.19 1.68 -6.78
N VAL A 48 2.59 1.31 -7.91
CA VAL A 48 2.76 2.05 -9.19
C VAL A 48 2.07 3.44 -9.15
N ILE A 49 1.20 3.66 -8.18
CA ILE A 49 0.52 4.94 -7.92
C ILE A 49 1.54 5.99 -7.41
N THR A 50 2.66 5.57 -6.82
CA THR A 50 3.78 6.45 -6.43
C THR A 50 4.51 7.06 -7.63
N GLN A 51 4.56 6.36 -8.78
CA GLN A 51 5.47 6.69 -9.88
C GLN A 51 4.97 7.76 -10.85
N VAL A 52 3.71 8.22 -10.75
CA VAL A 52 3.23 9.36 -11.55
C VAL A 52 3.90 10.66 -11.08
N THR A 53 5.02 11.01 -11.71
CA THR A 53 5.80 12.23 -11.43
C THR A 53 6.10 13.02 -12.70
N SER A 54 6.07 14.34 -12.58
CA SER A 54 6.36 15.30 -13.64
C SER A 54 7.81 15.20 -14.12
N ARG A 55 8.03 14.94 -15.41
CA ARG A 55 9.38 14.92 -16.00
C ARG A 55 9.96 16.32 -16.19
N GLN A 56 11.15 16.57 -15.66
CA GLN A 56 12.14 17.47 -16.27
C GLN A 56 13.19 16.63 -17.03
N PRO A 57 13.77 17.13 -18.13
CA PRO A 57 14.57 16.31 -19.03
C PRO A 57 16.02 16.13 -18.56
N GLN A 58 16.56 14.91 -18.69
CA GLN A 58 18.00 14.67 -18.65
C GLN A 58 18.49 14.05 -19.95
N THR A 59 19.69 14.44 -20.36
CA THR A 59 20.43 13.94 -21.52
C THR A 59 21.20 12.67 -21.16
N GLY A 60 21.01 11.58 -21.90
CA GLY A 60 21.64 10.28 -21.59
C GLY A 60 23.09 10.13 -22.09
N HIS A 61 23.64 8.92 -21.96
CA HIS A 61 24.70 8.28 -22.79
C HIS A 61 24.70 6.76 -22.51
N SER A 62 25.06 5.94 -23.50
CA SER A 62 24.83 4.47 -23.51
C SER A 62 26.09 3.62 -23.31
N SER A 63 25.93 2.39 -22.78
CA SER A 63 26.80 1.23 -23.06
C SER A 63 26.06 -0.10 -22.77
N ALA A 64 26.50 -1.22 -23.38
CA ALA A 64 25.74 -2.47 -23.49
C ALA A 64 26.38 -3.68 -22.74
N PRO A 65 25.62 -4.77 -22.43
CA PRO A 65 26.11 -5.92 -21.67
C PRO A 65 26.58 -7.13 -22.53
N PRO A 66 27.36 -8.08 -21.95
CA PRO A 66 27.79 -9.35 -22.57
C PRO A 66 26.89 -10.57 -22.21
N PRO A 67 27.05 -11.75 -22.85
CA PRO A 67 25.95 -12.71 -23.08
C PRO A 67 25.84 -13.93 -22.15
N GLU A 68 24.70 -14.64 -22.28
CA GLU A 68 24.22 -15.77 -21.45
C GLU A 68 24.83 -17.15 -21.75
N ALA A 69 24.59 -18.12 -20.83
CA ALA A 69 24.78 -19.55 -21.03
C ALA A 69 23.51 -20.36 -20.67
N ARG A 70 23.25 -21.44 -21.43
CA ARG A 70 21.98 -22.21 -21.44
C ARG A 70 21.87 -23.30 -20.35
N PRO A 71 20.64 -23.81 -20.05
CA PRO A 71 20.30 -24.37 -18.73
C PRO A 71 20.50 -25.88 -18.57
N SER A 72 20.56 -26.33 -17.31
CA SER A 72 20.53 -27.74 -16.92
C SER A 72 19.39 -28.05 -15.94
N TRP A 73 18.63 -29.09 -16.27
CA TRP A 73 17.50 -29.66 -15.55
C TRP A 73 17.84 -30.20 -14.13
N ARG A 74 17.28 -29.59 -13.08
CA ARG A 74 16.77 -30.22 -11.82
C ARG A 74 16.34 -29.15 -10.82
N SER A 75 15.36 -29.49 -9.96
CA SER A 75 14.67 -28.60 -8.99
C SER A 75 13.76 -27.56 -9.67
N ARG A 76 12.42 -27.59 -9.59
CA ARG A 76 11.51 -28.05 -8.51
C ARG A 76 11.89 -27.50 -7.13
N PHE A 77 11.76 -26.17 -6.98
CA PHE A 77 11.50 -25.38 -5.76
C PHE A 77 11.99 -23.94 -6.02
N ARG A 78 11.11 -23.04 -6.50
CA ARG A 78 11.45 -21.60 -6.59
C ARG A 78 10.25 -20.66 -6.67
N ALA A 79 9.52 -20.49 -5.57
CA ALA A 79 8.81 -19.25 -5.28
C ALA A 79 9.82 -18.24 -4.69
N LEU A 80 10.82 -17.87 -5.50
CA LEU A 80 12.07 -17.26 -5.01
C LEU A 80 12.77 -16.44 -6.11
N PHE A 81 12.08 -15.40 -6.60
CA PHE A 81 12.68 -14.23 -7.23
C PHE A 81 11.80 -12.97 -7.09
N CYS A 82 11.71 -12.49 -5.85
CA CYS A 82 11.63 -11.04 -5.59
C CYS A 82 12.92 -10.55 -4.89
N CYS A 83 14.00 -11.34 -4.99
CA CYS A 83 15.22 -11.24 -4.18
C CYS A 83 16.48 -10.99 -5.03
N LEU A 84 16.40 -10.04 -5.97
CA LEU A 84 17.59 -9.45 -6.63
C LEU A 84 17.59 -7.91 -6.66
N ALA A 85 16.64 -7.26 -5.97
CA ALA A 85 17.04 -6.08 -5.20
C ALA A 85 17.96 -6.56 -4.06
N PRO A 86 19.03 -5.83 -3.69
CA PRO A 86 19.73 -6.10 -2.45
C PRO A 86 18.73 -5.99 -1.31
N ALA A 87 18.79 -6.92 -0.35
CA ALA A 87 17.88 -6.94 0.79
C ALA A 87 18.16 -5.74 1.71
N VAL A 88 17.50 -4.61 1.43
CA VAL A 88 17.52 -3.40 2.27
C VAL A 88 16.40 -3.44 3.30
N ASN A 89 16.38 -4.50 4.10
CA ASN A 89 15.80 -4.45 5.45
C ASN A 89 16.93 -4.24 6.46
N ASP A 90 16.57 -3.70 7.63
CA ASP A 90 17.37 -3.60 8.86
C ASP A 90 18.45 -2.49 8.97
N HIS A 91 18.68 -1.65 7.94
CA HIS A 91 19.61 -0.51 8.03
C HIS A 91 19.03 0.80 8.61
N TYR A 92 18.31 0.69 9.74
CA TYR A 92 18.35 1.76 10.77
C TYR A 92 19.59 1.65 11.67
N TYR A 93 20.36 0.57 11.51
CA TYR A 93 21.72 0.39 12.04
C TYR A 93 22.62 -0.09 10.90
N ARG A 94 23.72 0.63 10.68
CA ARG A 94 24.70 0.30 9.66
C ARG A 94 25.58 -0.87 10.12
N ASP A 95 25.83 -1.84 9.24
CA ASP A 95 26.85 -2.87 9.44
C ASP A 95 28.26 -2.27 9.34
N ASP A 96 28.70 -1.59 10.40
CA ASP A 96 30.12 -1.36 10.65
C ASP A 96 30.66 -2.55 11.46
N ALA A 97 31.69 -3.22 10.91
CA ALA A 97 32.18 -4.53 11.35
C ALA A 97 32.98 -4.53 12.68
N ASP A 98 32.53 -3.75 13.68
CA ASP A 98 33.05 -3.75 15.05
C ASP A 98 31.88 -3.66 16.05
N ALA A 99 31.38 -4.84 16.44
CA ALA A 99 30.21 -5.02 17.31
C ALA A 99 30.41 -4.54 18.77
N SER A 100 31.49 -3.80 19.07
CA SER A 100 31.79 -3.30 20.41
C SER A 100 31.27 -1.88 20.70
N HIS A 101 30.90 -1.09 19.67
CA HIS A 101 30.62 0.36 19.83
C HIS A 101 29.41 0.90 19.03
N ALA A 102 28.48 0.04 18.59
CA ALA A 102 27.29 0.47 17.84
C ALA A 102 26.44 1.49 18.64
N ARG A 103 26.50 2.76 18.25
CA ARG A 103 25.64 3.82 18.80
C ARG A 103 24.26 3.74 18.14
N PRO A 104 23.16 4.01 18.87
CA PRO A 104 21.86 4.27 18.26
C PRO A 104 21.98 5.34 17.19
N ILE A 105 21.60 5.02 15.95
CA ILE A 105 21.47 6.03 14.90
C ILE A 105 20.32 6.95 15.30
N GLN A 106 20.63 8.21 15.55
CA GLN A 106 19.60 9.21 15.83
C GLN A 106 18.80 9.44 14.54
N PRO A 107 17.46 9.52 14.62
CA PRO A 107 16.65 9.84 13.44
C PRO A 107 17.07 11.19 12.86
N PRO A 108 17.01 11.37 11.52
CA PRO A 108 17.29 12.64 10.89
C PRO A 108 16.36 13.72 11.46
N THR A 109 16.89 14.94 11.62
CA THR A 109 16.07 16.06 12.11
C THR A 109 15.05 16.45 11.04
N PRO A 110 13.74 16.45 11.33
CA PRO A 110 12.73 16.91 10.37
C PRO A 110 12.98 18.37 9.98
N PRO A 111 12.68 18.76 8.72
CA PRO A 111 12.77 20.16 8.34
C PRO A 111 11.77 21.02 9.14
N PRO A 112 12.08 22.31 9.38
CA PRO A 112 11.15 23.22 10.03
C PRO A 112 9.83 23.29 9.27
N LEU A 113 8.71 23.24 10.01
CA LEU A 113 7.40 23.43 9.43
C LEU A 113 7.23 24.88 8.95
N LEU A 114 6.82 25.04 7.69
CA LEU A 114 6.53 26.32 7.08
C LEU A 114 5.02 26.47 6.93
N GLY A 115 4.33 26.82 8.02
CA GLY A 115 2.88 27.06 8.02
C GLY A 115 2.19 26.69 9.32
N GLU A 116 0.87 26.72 9.28
CA GLU A 116 0.00 26.19 10.33
C GLU A 116 -0.07 24.66 10.28
N ALA A 117 -0.72 24.04 11.27
CA ALA A 117 -0.96 22.60 11.28
C ALA A 117 -1.85 22.17 10.10
N VAL A 118 -1.57 21.00 9.52
CA VAL A 118 -2.35 20.47 8.39
C VAL A 118 -3.71 19.91 8.83
N LEU A 119 -3.86 19.57 10.11
CA LEU A 119 -5.15 19.18 10.69
C LEU A 119 -5.79 20.38 11.39
N GLY A 120 -7.10 20.51 11.21
CA GLY A 120 -7.91 21.46 11.98
C GLY A 120 -8.04 21.09 13.46
N PRO A 121 -8.87 21.84 14.22
CA PRO A 121 -9.11 21.56 15.63
C PRO A 121 -9.72 20.16 15.83
N ILE A 122 -9.37 19.53 16.96
CA ILE A 122 -9.90 18.22 17.36
C ILE A 122 -11.42 18.34 17.60
N ALA A 123 -12.19 17.42 17.03
CA ALA A 123 -13.65 17.35 17.23
C ALA A 123 -14.01 17.06 18.70
N GLU A 124 -15.19 17.50 19.15
CA GLU A 124 -15.59 17.37 20.57
C GLU A 124 -15.62 15.91 21.02
N GLU A 125 -16.08 14.99 20.17
CA GLU A 125 -16.12 13.55 20.43
C GLU A 125 -14.77 12.84 20.39
N ASP A 126 -13.71 13.53 19.91
CA ASP A 126 -12.36 12.99 19.79
C ASP A 126 -11.38 13.59 20.82
N LYS A 127 -11.85 14.50 21.69
CA LYS A 127 -11.05 15.10 22.76
C LYS A 127 -10.52 14.03 23.72
N GLY A 128 -9.19 14.00 23.87
CA GLY A 128 -8.49 13.05 24.74
C GLY A 128 -8.27 11.67 24.12
N LYS A 129 -8.69 11.44 22.87
CA LYS A 129 -8.25 10.29 22.09
C LYS A 129 -6.81 10.50 21.60
N ILE A 130 -6.10 9.41 21.38
CA ILE A 130 -4.83 9.39 20.64
C ILE A 130 -5.15 9.56 19.14
N THR A 131 -4.33 10.34 18.43
CA THR A 131 -4.39 10.42 16.97
C THR A 131 -3.71 9.19 16.37
N LEU A 132 -4.46 8.39 15.61
CA LEU A 132 -3.95 7.21 14.91
C LEU A 132 -3.83 7.52 13.41
N VAL A 133 -2.60 7.68 12.96
CA VAL A 133 -2.25 7.86 11.55
C VAL A 133 -2.12 6.48 10.91
N LEU A 134 -2.87 6.23 9.84
CA LEU A 134 -2.84 5.00 9.06
C LEU A 134 -2.34 5.30 7.65
N ASP A 135 -1.41 4.50 7.14
CA ASP A 135 -1.19 4.42 5.69
C ASP A 135 -2.32 3.65 5.00
N LEU A 136 -2.35 3.73 3.66
CA LEU A 136 -3.36 3.11 2.82
C LEU A 136 -2.80 1.91 2.05
N ASP A 137 -1.98 2.19 1.03
CA ASP A 137 -1.42 1.18 0.14
C ASP A 137 -0.41 0.29 0.88
N GLU A 138 -0.41 -1.00 0.58
CA GLU A 138 0.36 -2.06 1.26
C GLU A 138 0.15 -2.18 2.79
N THR A 139 -0.74 -1.37 3.38
CA THR A 139 -1.05 -1.34 4.83
C THR A 139 -2.50 -1.77 5.11
N LEU A 140 -3.49 -1.11 4.50
CA LEU A 140 -4.93 -1.43 4.60
C LEU A 140 -5.46 -2.13 3.34
N VAL A 141 -4.84 -1.88 2.19
CA VAL A 141 -5.21 -2.41 0.87
C VAL A 141 -3.95 -2.72 0.06
N HIS A 142 -4.07 -3.47 -1.02
CA HIS A 142 -3.07 -3.53 -2.09
C HIS A 142 -3.73 -3.18 -3.42
N SER A 143 -3.00 -2.47 -4.28
CA SER A 143 -3.53 -1.91 -5.53
C SER A 143 -2.62 -2.15 -6.73
N SER A 144 -3.23 -2.53 -7.85
CA SER A 144 -2.55 -2.93 -9.09
C SER A 144 -3.22 -2.34 -10.32
N PHE A 145 -2.43 -1.92 -11.31
CA PHE A 145 -2.93 -1.60 -12.66
C PHE A 145 -3.10 -2.84 -13.55
N ARG A 146 -2.59 -3.99 -13.12
CA ARG A 146 -2.83 -5.29 -13.76
C ARG A 146 -4.09 -5.91 -13.15
N PRO A 147 -5.04 -6.41 -13.94
CA PRO A 147 -6.22 -7.10 -13.41
C PRO A 147 -5.85 -8.23 -12.47
N VAL A 148 -6.38 -8.21 -11.24
CA VAL A 148 -6.26 -9.30 -10.27
C VAL A 148 -7.54 -10.14 -10.24
N PRO A 149 -7.49 -11.43 -9.84
CA PRO A 149 -8.68 -12.22 -9.61
C PRO A 149 -9.50 -11.66 -8.44
N ASN A 150 -10.82 -11.54 -8.61
CA ASN A 150 -11.78 -11.17 -7.55
C ASN A 150 -11.38 -9.91 -6.73
N PRO A 151 -11.17 -8.74 -7.38
CA PRO A 151 -10.89 -7.49 -6.65
C PRO A 151 -12.09 -7.09 -5.79
N ASP A 152 -11.84 -6.49 -4.63
CA ASP A 152 -12.88 -5.86 -3.80
C ASP A 152 -13.43 -4.61 -4.50
N PHE A 153 -12.53 -3.81 -5.10
CA PHE A 153 -12.90 -2.59 -5.82
C PHE A 153 -12.12 -2.43 -7.13
N VAL A 154 -12.73 -1.71 -8.07
CA VAL A 154 -12.07 -1.23 -9.28
C VAL A 154 -12.27 0.28 -9.36
N ILE A 155 -11.17 1.04 -9.28
CA ILE A 155 -11.17 2.50 -9.23
C ILE A 155 -10.69 3.03 -10.58
N PRO A 156 -11.53 3.72 -11.37
CA PRO A 156 -11.11 4.35 -12.62
C PRO A 156 -10.32 5.64 -12.31
N VAL A 157 -9.03 5.67 -12.64
CA VAL A 157 -8.14 6.81 -12.35
C VAL A 157 -7.66 7.46 -13.64
N GLU A 158 -7.79 8.78 -13.76
CA GLU A 158 -7.24 9.52 -14.90
C GLU A 158 -5.72 9.74 -14.76
N ILE A 159 -4.96 9.27 -15.73
CA ILE A 159 -3.50 9.42 -15.86
C ILE A 159 -3.22 9.94 -17.27
N GLU A 160 -2.64 11.14 -17.38
CA GLU A 160 -2.27 11.76 -18.66
C GLU A 160 -3.41 11.82 -19.70
N GLY A 161 -4.64 12.12 -19.25
CA GLY A 161 -5.83 12.19 -20.10
C GLY A 161 -6.42 10.84 -20.51
N LYS A 162 -5.94 9.73 -19.93
CA LYS A 162 -6.48 8.38 -20.11
C LYS A 162 -7.02 7.86 -18.78
N VAL A 163 -8.22 7.29 -18.80
CA VAL A 163 -8.73 6.53 -17.66
C VAL A 163 -8.10 5.15 -17.67
N VAL A 164 -7.53 4.74 -16.53
CA VAL A 164 -6.97 3.41 -16.30
C VAL A 164 -7.59 2.84 -15.04
N ASP A 165 -8.04 1.58 -15.11
CA ASP A 165 -8.61 0.89 -13.95
C ASP A 165 -7.51 0.44 -12.98
N VAL A 166 -7.67 0.80 -11.70
CA VAL A 166 -6.87 0.30 -10.59
C VAL A 166 -7.70 -0.75 -9.85
N TYR A 167 -7.16 -1.95 -9.73
CA TYR A 167 -7.77 -3.09 -9.07
C TYR A 167 -7.26 -3.16 -7.63
N VAL A 168 -8.17 -3.22 -6.66
CA VAL A 168 -7.87 -3.11 -5.23
C VAL A 168 -8.30 -4.38 -4.49
N LEU A 169 -7.40 -4.89 -3.64
CA LEU A 169 -7.68 -5.92 -2.65
C LEU A 169 -7.68 -5.30 -1.25
N LYS A 170 -8.69 -5.60 -0.44
CA LYS A 170 -8.71 -5.22 0.98
C LYS A 170 -7.80 -6.18 1.76
N ARG A 171 -7.02 -5.64 2.70
CA ARG A 171 -6.34 -6.50 3.69
C ARG A 171 -7.41 -7.21 4.53
N PRO A 172 -7.26 -8.52 4.81
CA PRO A 172 -8.20 -9.23 5.66
C PRO A 172 -8.43 -8.52 7.00
N HIS A 173 -9.64 -8.67 7.54
CA HIS A 173 -10.09 -8.06 8.79
C HIS A 173 -10.14 -6.51 8.83
N MET A 174 -9.89 -5.80 7.73
CA MET A 174 -9.92 -4.34 7.68
C MET A 174 -11.20 -3.73 8.28
N ASP A 175 -12.39 -4.26 7.98
CA ASP A 175 -13.66 -3.69 8.49
C ASP A 175 -13.75 -3.79 10.02
N GLN A 176 -13.27 -4.89 10.59
CA GLN A 176 -13.20 -5.10 12.04
C GLN A 176 -12.17 -4.18 12.67
N PHE A 177 -11.02 -3.97 12.02
CA PHE A 177 -9.99 -3.03 12.44
C PHE A 177 -10.51 -1.59 12.46
N MET A 178 -11.06 -1.11 11.34
CA MET A 178 -11.59 0.26 11.19
C MET A 178 -12.70 0.56 12.19
N ALA A 179 -13.66 -0.37 12.38
CA ALA A 179 -14.70 -0.23 13.40
C ALA A 179 -14.14 -0.20 14.82
N ALA A 180 -13.10 -0.98 15.11
CA ALA A 180 -12.46 -0.98 16.42
C ALA A 180 -11.68 0.33 16.68
N VAL A 181 -10.88 0.82 15.73
CA VAL A 181 -10.07 2.03 15.93
C VAL A 181 -10.90 3.32 15.89
N GLY A 182 -11.91 3.41 15.03
CA GLY A 182 -12.79 4.59 14.95
C GLY A 182 -13.54 4.91 16.25
N ALA A 183 -13.85 3.89 17.05
CA ALA A 183 -14.46 4.08 18.36
C ALA A 183 -13.50 4.66 19.43
N ARG A 184 -12.17 4.62 19.19
CA ARG A 184 -11.12 4.81 20.20
C ARG A 184 -10.12 5.92 19.90
N PHE A 185 -9.85 6.18 18.62
CA PHE A 185 -8.79 7.07 18.15
C PHE A 185 -9.37 8.21 17.29
N GLU A 186 -8.65 9.33 17.20
CA GLU A 186 -8.83 10.27 16.08
C GLU A 186 -8.12 9.65 14.87
N VAL A 187 -8.87 9.01 13.97
CA VAL A 187 -8.29 8.30 12.82
C VAL A 187 -7.95 9.29 11.71
N VAL A 188 -6.69 9.28 11.26
CA VAL A 188 -6.17 10.06 10.15
C VAL A 188 -5.61 9.09 9.11
N VAL A 189 -6.05 9.15 7.87
CA VAL A 189 -5.35 8.47 6.78
C VAL A 189 -4.30 9.42 6.23
N PHE A 190 -3.04 9.00 6.19
CA PHE A 190 -1.94 9.75 5.60
C PHE A 190 -1.17 8.84 4.66
N THR A 191 -1.34 9.06 3.36
CA THR A 191 -0.75 8.22 2.29
C THR A 191 0.17 9.02 1.38
N ALA A 192 1.18 8.35 0.83
CA ALA A 192 2.01 8.89 -0.25
C ALA A 192 1.33 8.80 -1.64
N SER A 193 0.10 8.28 -1.73
CA SER A 193 -0.71 8.24 -2.95
C SER A 193 -1.38 9.59 -3.28
N LEU A 194 -1.74 9.77 -4.55
CA LEU A 194 -2.44 10.96 -5.04
C LEU A 194 -3.93 10.89 -4.66
N SER A 195 -4.52 12.02 -4.29
CA SER A 195 -5.94 12.15 -3.94
C SER A 195 -6.89 11.57 -4.99
N LYS A 196 -6.60 11.76 -6.30
CA LYS A 196 -7.40 11.23 -7.43
C LYS A 196 -7.64 9.71 -7.43
N TYR A 197 -6.89 8.96 -6.63
CA TYR A 197 -7.08 7.52 -6.40
C TYR A 197 -7.50 7.26 -4.94
N ALA A 198 -6.77 7.83 -3.98
CA ALA A 198 -6.96 7.51 -2.57
C ALA A 198 -8.28 8.04 -2.03
N ASP A 199 -8.76 9.19 -2.50
CA ASP A 199 -10.01 9.81 -2.04
C ASP A 199 -11.26 9.00 -2.45
N PRO A 200 -11.49 8.65 -3.74
CA PRO A 200 -12.62 7.79 -4.12
C PRO A 200 -12.51 6.36 -3.59
N LEU A 201 -11.30 5.86 -3.31
CA LEU A 201 -11.13 4.57 -2.63
C LEU A 201 -11.55 4.67 -1.15
N LEU A 202 -11.15 5.73 -0.45
CA LEU A 202 -11.54 5.95 0.95
C LEU A 202 -13.06 6.14 1.13
N ASP A 203 -13.76 6.69 0.14
CA ASP A 203 -15.23 6.75 0.12
C ASP A 203 -15.90 5.36 0.07
N LEU A 204 -15.22 4.35 -0.47
CA LEU A 204 -15.69 2.96 -0.52
C LEU A 204 -15.25 2.15 0.71
N LEU A 205 -14.05 2.43 1.23
CA LEU A 205 -13.47 1.74 2.39
C LEU A 205 -14.10 2.21 3.71
N ASP A 206 -14.24 3.52 3.92
CA ASP A 206 -14.71 4.09 5.18
C ASP A 206 -16.24 4.16 5.27
N SER A 207 -16.88 3.00 5.13
CA SER A 207 -18.34 2.85 5.27
C SER A 207 -18.87 3.25 6.66
N GLY A 208 -18.00 3.37 7.67
CA GLY A 208 -18.33 3.82 9.02
C GLY A 208 -18.18 5.32 9.25
N GLY A 209 -17.55 6.07 8.34
CA GLY A 209 -17.23 7.49 8.51
C GLY A 209 -16.27 7.77 9.66
N VAL A 210 -15.32 6.87 9.91
CA VAL A 210 -14.38 6.96 11.05
C VAL A 210 -13.15 7.81 10.76
N VAL A 211 -12.77 7.99 9.49
CA VAL A 211 -11.61 8.77 9.08
C VAL A 211 -11.92 10.26 9.19
N ARG A 212 -11.22 10.96 10.09
CA ARG A 212 -11.41 12.39 10.36
C ARG A 212 -10.70 13.28 9.36
N TRP A 213 -9.53 12.85 8.90
CA TRP A 213 -8.67 13.60 7.99
C TRP A 213 -8.04 12.66 6.98
N ARG A 214 -7.97 13.14 5.72
CA ARG A 214 -7.30 12.47 4.60
C ARG A 214 -6.14 13.35 4.15
N LEU A 215 -4.92 12.88 4.35
CA LEU A 215 -3.68 13.52 3.92
C LEU A 215 -3.07 12.69 2.79
N PHE A 216 -2.72 13.36 1.70
CA PHE A 216 -2.23 12.73 0.46
C PHE A 216 -0.76 13.10 0.21
N ARG A 217 -0.22 12.68 -0.94
CA ARG A 217 1.18 12.96 -1.36
C ARG A 217 1.62 14.41 -1.15
N GLU A 218 0.73 15.37 -1.40
CA GLU A 218 1.03 16.81 -1.29
C GLU A 218 1.28 17.26 0.16
N SER A 219 0.86 16.46 1.16
CA SER A 219 1.14 16.65 2.58
C SER A 219 2.43 15.96 3.05
N CYS A 220 3.00 15.05 2.25
CA CYS A 220 4.28 14.42 2.56
C CYS A 220 5.45 15.40 2.39
N CYS A 221 6.50 15.21 3.18
CA CYS A 221 7.78 15.89 3.04
C CYS A 221 8.68 15.08 2.08
N PRO A 222 9.09 15.62 0.91
CA PRO A 222 10.11 14.99 0.09
C PRO A 222 11.46 15.01 0.83
N TYR A 223 12.04 13.84 1.09
CA TYR A 223 13.32 13.71 1.78
C TYR A 223 14.10 12.52 1.21
N GLU A 224 15.33 12.77 0.72
CA GLU A 224 16.22 11.73 0.15
C GLU A 224 15.54 10.83 -0.90
N GLY A 225 14.66 11.40 -1.74
CA GLY A 225 13.91 10.69 -2.78
C GLY A 225 12.65 9.95 -2.28
N ASN A 226 12.36 9.98 -0.98
CA ASN A 226 11.20 9.34 -0.35
C ASN A 226 10.12 10.38 0.02
N TYR A 227 8.88 9.91 0.19
CA TYR A 227 7.77 10.69 0.74
C TYR A 227 7.63 10.42 2.24
N VAL A 228 8.13 11.33 3.07
CA VAL A 228 8.15 11.18 4.53
C VAL A 228 6.95 11.88 5.17
N LYS A 229 6.26 11.18 6.05
CA LYS A 229 5.08 11.64 6.81
C LYS A 229 5.56 12.31 8.10
N ASN A 230 6.01 13.57 7.99
CA ASN A 230 6.51 14.35 9.13
C ASN A 230 5.40 14.67 10.13
N LEU A 231 5.26 13.86 11.18
CA LEU A 231 4.13 13.90 12.14
C LEU A 231 4.01 15.24 12.89
N LEU A 232 5.06 16.05 12.93
CA LEU A 232 5.00 17.40 13.50
C LEU A 232 3.97 18.29 12.77
N CYS A 233 3.72 18.05 11.47
CA CYS A 233 2.79 18.88 10.69
C CYS A 233 1.33 18.76 11.16
N LEU A 234 0.99 17.70 11.91
CA LEU A 234 -0.39 17.38 12.30
C LEU A 234 -0.98 18.37 13.33
N GLY A 235 -0.15 19.15 14.04
CA GLY A 235 -0.64 19.97 15.15
C GLY A 235 -1.26 19.12 16.27
N ARG A 236 -0.62 17.99 16.58
CA ARG A 236 -0.97 17.05 17.65
C ARG A 236 0.26 16.82 18.53
N ASP A 237 0.06 16.53 19.81
CA ASP A 237 1.16 16.21 20.72
C ASP A 237 1.71 14.82 20.38
N LEU A 238 2.99 14.71 20.02
CA LEU A 238 3.62 13.43 19.65
C LEU A 238 3.64 12.39 20.79
N SER A 239 3.40 12.77 22.05
CA SER A 239 3.15 11.79 23.11
C SER A 239 1.82 11.02 22.92
N HIS A 240 0.91 11.55 22.10
CA HIS A 240 -0.44 11.03 21.80
C HIS A 240 -0.69 10.84 20.29
N VAL A 241 0.36 10.61 19.49
CA VAL A 241 0.26 10.27 18.05
C VAL A 241 0.89 8.89 17.81
N ILE A 242 0.19 8.02 17.09
CA ILE A 242 0.73 6.74 16.59
C ILE A 242 0.67 6.76 15.07
N ILE A 243 1.70 6.25 14.39
CA ILE A 243 1.64 5.94 12.95
C ILE A 243 1.75 4.44 12.70
N VAL A 244 0.85 3.92 11.85
CA VAL A 244 0.89 2.57 11.29
C VAL A 244 1.17 2.67 9.80
N ASP A 245 2.26 2.06 9.38
CA ASP A 245 2.83 2.19 8.03
C ASP A 245 3.78 1.00 7.81
N ASN A 246 3.77 0.41 6.61
CA ASN A 246 4.61 -0.73 6.27
C ASN A 246 6.04 -0.32 5.83
N SER A 247 6.29 0.97 5.60
CA SER A 247 7.56 1.50 5.14
C SER A 247 8.29 2.30 6.24
N PRO A 248 9.44 1.81 6.75
CA PRO A 248 10.25 2.54 7.72
C PRO A 248 10.74 3.92 7.27
N HIS A 249 10.78 4.16 5.95
CA HIS A 249 11.12 5.48 5.40
C HIS A 249 10.00 6.50 5.62
N SER A 250 8.73 6.08 5.64
CA SER A 250 7.58 6.97 5.81
C SER A 250 7.61 7.73 7.13
N TYR A 251 8.06 7.08 8.21
CA TYR A 251 8.13 7.66 9.55
C TYR A 251 9.56 7.99 10.01
N ILE A 252 10.50 8.19 9.09
CA ILE A 252 11.94 8.27 9.42
C ILE A 252 12.31 9.39 10.42
N PHE A 253 11.52 10.47 10.48
CA PHE A 253 11.67 11.58 11.43
C PHE A 253 11.10 11.32 12.82
N GLN A 254 10.18 10.35 12.97
CA GLN A 254 9.49 10.01 14.23
C GLN A 254 9.34 8.48 14.41
N PRO A 255 10.42 7.68 14.36
CA PRO A 255 10.34 6.22 14.46
C PRO A 255 9.81 5.75 15.83
N GLU A 256 9.97 6.57 16.86
CA GLU A 256 9.42 6.36 18.21
C GLU A 256 7.88 6.40 18.27
N ASN A 257 7.22 7.00 17.28
CA ASN A 257 5.77 7.04 17.13
C ASN A 257 5.21 5.89 16.29
N ALA A 258 6.07 5.07 15.69
CA ALA A 258 5.65 4.02 14.77
C ALA A 258 5.23 2.73 15.48
N LEU A 259 4.13 2.14 15.02
CA LEU A 259 3.80 0.75 15.21
C LEU A 259 3.89 0.06 13.83
N PRO A 260 5.03 -0.57 13.49
CA PRO A 260 5.24 -1.16 12.18
C PRO A 260 4.25 -2.28 11.90
N ILE A 261 3.95 -2.48 10.61
CA ILE A 261 3.11 -3.55 10.07
C ILE A 261 3.83 -4.15 8.85
N GLY A 262 3.59 -5.41 8.52
CA GLY A 262 4.08 -6.02 7.29
C GLY A 262 3.35 -5.51 6.05
N THR A 263 4.06 -5.51 4.93
CA THR A 263 3.53 -5.21 3.58
C THR A 263 2.50 -6.25 3.17
N PHE A 264 1.24 -5.83 3.02
CA PHE A 264 0.18 -6.65 2.44
C PHE A 264 0.18 -6.58 0.90
N ILE A 265 -0.08 -7.72 0.25
CA ILE A 265 -0.19 -7.84 -1.21
C ILE A 265 -1.47 -8.61 -1.56
N ASP A 266 -1.53 -9.91 -1.26
CA ASP A 266 -2.63 -10.79 -1.68
C ASP A 266 -2.91 -11.99 -0.75
N ASP A 267 -2.29 -12.06 0.45
CA ASP A 267 -2.47 -13.19 1.37
C ASP A 267 -3.85 -13.14 2.06
N PRO A 268 -4.77 -14.10 1.78
CA PRO A 268 -6.09 -14.11 2.40
C PRO A 268 -6.07 -14.54 3.88
N GLU A 269 -4.97 -15.11 4.37
CA GLU A 269 -4.81 -15.56 5.75
C GLU A 269 -4.02 -14.55 6.61
N ASP A 270 -3.74 -13.34 6.10
CA ASP A 270 -3.14 -12.23 6.86
C ASP A 270 -4.01 -11.86 8.07
N VAL A 271 -3.40 -11.76 9.25
CA VAL A 271 -4.08 -11.41 10.50
C VAL A 271 -3.49 -10.17 11.18
N GLU A 272 -2.53 -9.48 10.56
CA GLU A 272 -1.74 -8.44 11.25
C GLU A 272 -2.62 -7.31 11.78
N LEU A 273 -3.63 -6.87 11.01
CA LEU A 273 -4.58 -5.86 11.48
C LEU A 273 -5.32 -6.29 12.76
N LEU A 274 -5.61 -7.58 12.95
CA LEU A 274 -6.17 -8.07 14.21
C LEU A 274 -5.13 -8.12 15.33
N GLU A 275 -3.91 -8.56 15.05
CA GLU A 275 -2.83 -8.66 16.03
C GLU A 275 -2.38 -7.29 16.56
N MET A 276 -2.57 -6.22 15.76
CA MET A 276 -2.36 -4.83 16.20
C MET A 276 -3.40 -4.33 17.21
N LEU A 277 -4.64 -4.82 17.17
CA LEU A 277 -5.72 -4.28 18.02
C LEU A 277 -5.44 -4.39 19.53
N PRO A 278 -4.93 -5.51 20.08
CA PRO A 278 -4.47 -5.58 21.47
C PRO A 278 -3.39 -4.56 21.82
N VAL A 279 -2.43 -4.33 20.91
CA VAL A 279 -1.33 -3.37 21.12
C VAL A 279 -1.89 -1.95 21.17
N LEU A 280 -2.68 -1.55 20.17
CA LEU A 280 -3.34 -0.24 20.13
C LEU A 280 -4.25 -0.01 21.36
N THR A 281 -5.06 -1.01 21.73
CA THR A 281 -5.93 -0.97 22.91
C THR A 281 -5.13 -0.76 24.20
N SER A 282 -3.94 -1.36 24.32
CA SER A 282 -3.06 -1.16 25.49
C SER A 282 -2.50 0.26 25.61
N LEU A 283 -2.46 1.00 24.50
CA LEU A 283 -1.91 2.36 24.42
C LEU A 283 -2.95 3.46 24.70
N GLU A 284 -4.26 3.16 24.64
CA GLU A 284 -5.38 4.12 24.82
C GLU A 284 -5.23 5.06 26.03
N ARG A 285 -4.56 4.61 27.10
CA ARG A 285 -4.39 5.33 28.36
C ARG A 285 -2.93 5.64 28.68
N SER A 286 -2.04 5.48 27.72
CA SER A 286 -0.63 5.81 27.88
C SER A 286 -0.45 7.34 27.94
N PRO A 287 0.26 7.89 28.93
CA PRO A 287 0.59 9.32 28.96
C PRO A 287 1.65 9.69 27.89
N ASP A 288 2.36 8.70 27.35
CA ASP A 288 3.25 8.85 26.19
C ASP A 288 3.36 7.50 25.46
N VAL A 289 2.80 7.40 24.25
CA VAL A 289 2.79 6.16 23.46
C VAL A 289 4.20 5.70 23.07
N ARG A 290 5.13 6.63 22.89
CA ARG A 290 6.49 6.37 22.38
C ARG A 290 7.31 5.52 23.35
N GLN A 291 7.06 5.69 24.65
CA GLN A 291 7.69 4.92 25.72
C GLN A 291 7.33 3.42 25.68
N HIS A 292 6.24 3.06 25.01
CA HIS A 292 5.73 1.70 24.89
C HIS A 292 6.05 1.12 23.50
N LEU A 293 5.81 1.89 22.44
CA LEU A 293 6.12 1.51 21.05
C LEU A 293 7.60 1.17 20.86
N GLY A 294 8.51 2.00 21.38
CA GLY A 294 9.95 1.74 21.29
C GLY A 294 10.40 0.41 21.92
N ARG A 295 9.64 -0.11 22.92
CA ARG A 295 9.90 -1.45 23.50
C ARG A 295 9.32 -2.56 22.62
N HIS A 296 8.18 -2.31 21.98
CA HIS A 296 7.49 -3.28 21.14
C HIS A 296 8.26 -3.53 19.83
N VAL A 297 8.75 -2.47 19.18
CA VAL A 297 9.61 -2.56 17.98
C VAL A 297 10.88 -3.35 18.27
N ALA A 298 11.57 -3.04 19.39
CA ALA A 298 12.76 -3.79 19.81
C ALA A 298 12.48 -5.28 20.09
N ALA A 299 11.29 -5.61 20.61
CA ALA A 299 10.87 -7.00 20.85
C ALA A 299 10.59 -7.76 19.54
N LEU A 300 9.90 -7.13 18.57
CA LEU A 300 9.62 -7.70 17.25
C LEU A 300 10.92 -7.98 16.47
N GLN A 301 11.85 -7.02 16.44
CA GLN A 301 13.18 -7.19 15.85
C GLN A 301 13.93 -8.37 16.49
N GLY A 302 13.93 -8.47 17.83
CA GLY A 302 14.55 -9.58 18.55
C GLY A 302 13.94 -10.96 18.27
N GLN A 303 12.68 -11.02 17.81
CA GLN A 303 12.04 -12.26 17.36
C GLN A 303 12.39 -12.59 15.91
N GLN A 304 12.35 -11.61 15.01
CA GLN A 304 12.74 -11.79 13.60
C GLN A 304 14.21 -12.20 13.44
N GLN A 305 15.12 -11.65 14.25
CA GLN A 305 16.53 -12.05 14.26
C GLN A 305 16.71 -13.54 14.64
N ARG A 306 15.88 -14.04 15.58
CA ARG A 306 15.92 -15.43 16.07
C ARG A 306 15.27 -16.43 15.11
N ALA A 307 14.27 -16.00 14.34
CA ALA A 307 13.65 -16.83 13.31
C ALA A 307 14.54 -17.03 12.06
N ARG A 308 15.63 -16.26 11.94
CA ARG A 308 16.62 -16.31 10.85
C ARG A 308 17.91 -17.08 11.24
N MET A 309 17.99 -17.65 12.45
CA MET A 309 19.11 -18.47 12.95
C MET A 309 18.76 -19.95 13.03
#